data_AF-A0A2G4JLF4-F1
#
_entry.id   AF-A0A2G4JLF4-F1
#
_cell.length_a   1.000
_cell.length_b   1.000
_cell.length_c   1.000
_cell.angle_alpha   90.00
_cell.angle_beta   90.00
_cell.angle_gamma   90.00
#
_symmetry.space_group_name_H-M   'P 1'
#
loop_
_entity.id
_entity.type
_entity.pdbx_description
1 polymer ?
#
loop_
_entity_poly.entity_id
_entity_poly.type
_entity_poly.pdbx_seq_one_letter_code
_entity_poly.pdbx_strand_id
1 'polypeptide(L)'
;MERPAATEYRILRETIASRGGLRSTLALSGLGLWALLLVAVLAWIPYPLGAIIPLLALVATFEVIRPLHFGAERIGRYLQAFYEEDGQPERPLAETPSWERVSMKLSTVPGVGGHPLFVLVFFLATIVNTLPVLLAQPLATPIEMAALGVPHVAFMIWLFNADRAMRAQRAAELEQFRSLYKA
;
A
#
# COMPACT_ATOMS: atom_id res chain seq x y z
N MET A 1 -13.51 -10.22 -33.47
CA MET A 1 -12.27 -9.42 -33.37
C MET A 1 -11.35 -10.17 -32.44
N GLU A 2 -10.28 -10.77 -32.96
CA GLU A 2 -9.21 -11.30 -32.12
C GLU A 2 -8.64 -10.14 -31.31
N ARG A 3 -8.74 -10.20 -29.98
CA ARG A 3 -8.02 -9.24 -29.13
C ARG A 3 -6.53 -9.47 -29.38
N PRO A 4 -5.70 -8.43 -29.56
CA PRO A 4 -4.27 -8.60 -29.64
C PRO A 4 -3.72 -8.96 -28.25
N ALA A 5 -3.92 -10.21 -27.82
CA ALA A 5 -3.67 -10.71 -26.47
C ALA A 5 -2.24 -10.44 -26.00
N ALA A 6 -1.25 -10.57 -26.89
CA ALA A 6 0.14 -10.25 -26.58
C ALA A 6 0.36 -8.75 -26.28
N THR A 7 -0.35 -7.85 -26.97
CA THR A 7 -0.25 -6.41 -26.75
C THR A 7 -0.93 -6.01 -25.46
N GLU A 8 -2.14 -6.53 -25.20
CA GLU A 8 -2.86 -6.29 -23.95
C GLU A 8 -2.06 -6.80 -22.74
N TYR A 9 -1.56 -8.04 -22.80
CA TYR A 9 -0.69 -8.60 -21.74
C TYR A 9 0.51 -7.71 -21.45
N ARG A 10 1.21 -7.25 -22.49
CA ARG A 10 2.39 -6.38 -22.36
C ARG A 10 2.03 -5.06 -21.67
N ILE A 11 0.97 -4.37 -22.14
CA ILE A 11 0.54 -3.07 -21.58
C ILE A 11 0.16 -3.21 -20.10
N LEU A 12 -0.52 -4.29 -19.73
CA LEU A 12 -0.92 -4.55 -18.34
C LEU A 12 0.30 -4.81 -17.45
N ARG A 13 1.31 -5.55 -17.93
CA ARG A 13 2.57 -5.77 -17.19
C ARG A 13 3.38 -4.47 -17.04
N GLU A 14 3.48 -3.66 -18.10
CA GLU A 14 4.11 -2.34 -18.06
C GLU A 14 3.41 -1.43 -17.05
N THR A 15 2.08 -1.48 -16.98
CA THR A 15 1.28 -0.71 -16.00
C THR A 15 1.55 -1.15 -14.56
N ILE A 16 1.64 -2.47 -14.29
CA ILE A 16 2.02 -2.98 -12.98
C ILE A 16 3.40 -2.48 -12.59
N ALA A 17 4.37 -2.56 -13.50
CA ALA A 17 5.74 -2.11 -13.26
C ALA A 17 5.81 -0.60 -12.96
N SER A 18 5.11 0.24 -13.75
CA SER A 18 5.11 1.70 -13.53
C SER A 18 4.46 2.08 -12.20
N ARG A 19 3.34 1.45 -11.83
CA ARG A 19 2.71 1.64 -10.52
C ARG A 19 3.62 1.16 -9.39
N GLY A 20 4.33 0.05 -9.59
CA GLY A 20 5.33 -0.47 -8.66
C GLY A 20 6.41 0.55 -8.34
N GLY A 21 7.02 1.15 -9.37
CA GLY A 21 8.02 2.21 -9.23
C GLY A 21 7.45 3.48 -8.57
N LEU A 22 6.29 3.94 -9.04
CA LEU A 22 5.65 5.16 -8.53
C LEU A 22 5.35 5.07 -7.02
N ARG A 23 4.87 3.92 -6.52
CA ARG A 23 4.63 3.72 -5.08
C ARG A 23 5.89 3.94 -4.25
N SER A 24 7.01 3.37 -4.65
CA SER A 24 8.28 3.51 -3.91
C SER A 24 8.78 4.95 -3.93
N THR A 25 8.68 5.63 -5.07
CA THR A 25 9.02 7.05 -5.19
C THR A 25 8.12 7.93 -4.30
N LEU A 26 6.81 7.68 -4.28
CA LEU A 26 5.86 8.39 -3.42
C LEU A 26 6.12 8.12 -1.93
N ALA A 27 6.43 6.88 -1.55
CA ALA A 27 6.76 6.54 -0.18
C ALA A 27 8.01 7.30 0.28
N LEU A 28 9.08 7.28 -0.51
CA LEU A 28 10.32 7.98 -0.18
C LEU A 28 10.14 9.49 -0.12
N SER A 29 9.49 10.08 -1.13
CA SER A 29 9.26 11.53 -1.18
C SER A 29 8.32 12.01 -0.08
N GLY A 30 7.24 11.28 0.20
CA GLY A 30 6.30 11.61 1.26
C GLY A 30 6.89 11.45 2.67
N LEU A 31 7.71 10.42 2.92
CA LEU A 31 8.47 10.28 4.16
C LEU A 31 9.53 11.39 4.30
N GLY A 32 10.19 11.77 3.21
CA GLY A 32 11.12 12.90 3.20
C GLY A 32 10.42 14.23 3.56
N LEU A 33 9.27 14.50 2.93
CA LEU A 33 8.45 15.67 3.24
C LEU A 33 7.97 15.65 4.70
N TRP A 34 7.49 14.51 5.18
CA TRP A 34 7.10 14.32 6.58
C TRP A 34 8.24 14.67 7.54
N ALA A 35 9.44 14.14 7.30
CA ALA A 35 10.59 14.38 8.17
C ALA A 35 10.96 15.87 8.21
N LEU A 36 10.94 16.55 7.06
CA LEU A 36 11.19 18.00 6.98
C LEU A 36 10.13 18.79 7.76
N LEU A 37 8.85 18.44 7.60
CA LEU A 37 7.75 19.08 8.32
C LEU A 37 7.85 18.85 9.84
N LEU A 38 8.22 17.65 10.26
CA LEU A 38 8.40 17.32 11.68
C LEU A 38 9.53 18.17 12.29
N VAL A 39 10.68 18.27 11.61
CA VAL A 39 11.80 19.10 12.07
C VAL A 39 11.40 20.57 12.13
N ALA A 40 10.73 21.08 11.10
CA ALA A 40 10.27 22.47 11.05
C ALA A 40 9.27 22.79 12.18
N VAL A 41 8.33 21.87 12.45
CA VAL A 41 7.39 21.98 13.56
C VAL A 41 8.12 22.04 14.89
N LEU A 42 9.04 21.10 15.13
CA LEU A 42 9.81 21.04 16.38
C LEU A 42 10.71 22.27 16.59
N ALA A 43 11.22 22.86 15.50
CA ALA A 43 12.12 24.00 15.55
C ALA A 43 11.39 25.35 15.69
N TRP A 44 10.23 25.53 15.05
CA TRP A 44 9.66 26.87 14.80
C TRP A 44 8.19 27.05 15.16
N ILE A 45 7.41 25.97 15.32
CA ILE A 45 5.96 26.09 15.52
C ILE A 45 5.62 25.87 17.01
N PRO A 46 4.99 26.85 17.69
CA PRO A 46 4.57 26.66 19.07
C PRO A 46 3.56 25.52 19.18
N TYR A 47 3.76 24.66 20.19
CA TYR A 47 2.81 23.63 20.60
C TYR A 47 1.45 24.26 20.91
N PRO A 48 0.30 23.66 20.53
CA PRO A 48 0.10 22.26 20.14
C PRO A 48 -0.19 21.98 18.64
N LEU A 49 -0.54 22.97 17.81
CA LEU A 49 -1.09 22.73 16.47
C LEU A 49 -0.09 22.11 15.48
N GLY A 50 1.21 22.23 15.73
CA GLY A 50 2.25 21.77 14.81
C GLY A 50 2.25 20.27 14.52
N ALA A 51 1.83 19.41 15.47
CA ALA A 51 1.97 17.95 15.32
C ALA A 51 1.04 17.32 14.25
N ILE A 52 -0.06 17.99 13.93
CA ILE A 52 -1.04 17.51 12.94
C ILE A 52 -0.53 17.68 11.51
N ILE A 53 0.25 18.72 11.24
CA ILE A 53 0.79 19.00 9.90
C ILE A 53 1.62 17.82 9.34
N PRO A 54 2.63 17.30 10.06
CA PRO A 54 3.39 16.15 9.59
C PRO A 54 2.55 14.87 9.58
N LEU A 55 1.60 14.70 10.51
CA LEU A 55 0.66 13.56 10.47
C LEU A 55 -0.15 13.55 9.17
N LEU A 56 -0.69 14.70 8.75
CA LEU A 56 -1.45 14.81 7.50
C LEU A 56 -0.61 14.46 6.27
N ALA A 57 0.67 14.80 6.27
CA ALA A 57 1.59 14.39 5.21
C ALA A 57 1.74 12.86 5.13
N LEU A 58 1.84 12.17 6.28
CA LEU A 58 1.87 10.70 6.34
C LEU A 58 0.55 10.10 5.82
N VAL A 59 -0.60 10.61 6.30
CA VAL A 59 -1.93 10.13 5.90
C VAL A 59 -2.12 10.29 4.39
N ALA A 60 -1.84 11.47 3.85
CA ALA A 60 -1.99 11.74 2.43
C ALA A 60 -1.09 10.84 1.58
N THR A 61 0.18 10.68 1.97
CA THR A 61 1.12 9.82 1.25
C THR A 61 0.63 8.37 1.24
N PHE A 62 0.19 7.85 2.39
CA PHE A 62 -0.33 6.49 2.49
C PHE A 62 -1.59 6.30 1.64
N GLU A 63 -2.53 7.23 1.69
CA GLU A 63 -3.77 7.18 0.92
C GLU A 63 -3.55 7.25 -0.59
N VAL A 64 -2.49 7.90 -1.07
CA VAL A 64 -2.13 7.88 -2.50
C VAL A 64 -1.49 6.54 -2.90
N ILE A 65 -0.64 5.97 -2.04
CA ILE A 65 0.04 4.68 -2.31
C ILE A 65 -0.95 3.51 -2.33
N ARG A 66 -1.92 3.52 -1.41
CA ARG A 66 -2.87 2.43 -1.19
C ARG A 66 -3.61 2.00 -2.47
N PRO A 67 -4.32 2.88 -3.21
CA PRO A 67 -5.03 2.50 -4.45
C PRO A 67 -4.07 2.09 -5.58
N LEU A 68 -2.83 2.61 -5.62
CA LEU A 68 -1.84 2.17 -6.61
C LEU A 68 -1.46 0.70 -6.41
N HIS A 69 -1.35 0.26 -5.15
CA HIS A 69 -1.11 -1.14 -4.84
C HIS A 69 -2.30 -2.02 -5.21
N PHE A 70 -3.50 -1.69 -4.71
CA PHE A 70 -4.70 -2.47 -5.02
C PHE A 70 -4.99 -2.55 -6.52
N GLY A 71 -4.80 -1.45 -7.24
CA GLY A 71 -4.96 -1.43 -8.69
C GLY A 71 -3.95 -2.31 -9.41
N ALA A 72 -2.70 -2.39 -8.95
CA ALA A 72 -1.69 -3.27 -9.54
C ALA A 72 -1.99 -4.75 -9.25
N GLU A 73 -2.38 -5.08 -8.02
CA GLU A 73 -2.80 -6.44 -7.64
C GLU A 73 -3.98 -6.91 -8.49
N ARG A 74 -5.02 -6.07 -8.64
CA ARG A 74 -6.20 -6.40 -9.46
C ARG A 74 -5.83 -6.72 -10.91
N ILE A 75 -4.93 -5.95 -11.52
CA ILE A 75 -4.42 -6.25 -12.87
C ILE A 75 -3.66 -7.58 -12.87
N GLY A 76 -2.85 -7.83 -11.84
CA GLY A 76 -2.14 -9.11 -11.67
C GLY A 76 -3.10 -10.30 -11.61
N ARG A 77 -4.21 -10.20 -10.86
CA ARG A 77 -5.22 -11.27 -10.77
C ARG A 77 -5.99 -11.46 -12.08
N TYR A 78 -6.27 -10.38 -12.80
CA TYR A 78 -6.84 -10.45 -14.14
C TYR A 78 -5.89 -11.20 -15.09
N LEU A 79 -4.59 -10.85 -15.10
CA LEU A 79 -3.59 -11.55 -15.89
C LEU A 79 -3.50 -13.03 -15.50
N GLN A 80 -3.51 -13.33 -14.20
CA GLN A 80 -3.50 -14.71 -13.71
C GLN A 80 -4.70 -15.51 -14.26
N ALA A 81 -5.92 -15.01 -14.12
CA ALA A 81 -7.13 -15.72 -14.53
C ALA A 81 -7.27 -15.84 -16.06
N PHE A 82 -7.00 -14.75 -16.82
CA PHE A 82 -7.29 -14.68 -18.26
C PHE A 82 -6.11 -15.00 -19.17
N TYR A 83 -4.87 -14.99 -18.67
CA TYR A 83 -3.66 -15.24 -19.46
C TYR A 83 -2.81 -16.40 -18.96
N GLU A 84 -2.75 -16.64 -17.63
CA GLU A 84 -1.98 -17.76 -17.07
C GLU A 84 -2.83 -19.03 -16.86
N GLU A 85 -4.13 -18.87 -16.59
CA GLU A 85 -5.07 -19.96 -16.29
C GLU A 85 -6.04 -20.29 -17.43
N ASP A 86 -6.02 -19.54 -18.55
CA ASP A 86 -6.92 -19.59 -19.73
C ASP A 86 -7.46 -20.99 -20.07
N GLY A 87 -8.51 -21.43 -19.37
CA GLY A 87 -9.20 -22.72 -19.53
C GLY A 87 -8.35 -23.99 -19.37
N GLN A 88 -7.02 -23.87 -19.26
CA GLN A 88 -6.06 -24.96 -19.38
C GLN A 88 -5.09 -24.94 -18.17
N PRO A 89 -5.59 -25.19 -16.95
CA PRO A 89 -4.75 -25.21 -15.74
C PRO A 89 -3.62 -26.25 -15.82
N GLU A 90 -3.79 -27.29 -16.64
CA GLU A 90 -2.81 -28.36 -16.87
C GLU A 90 -1.76 -28.02 -17.94
N ARG A 91 -1.90 -26.91 -18.66
CA ARG A 91 -0.93 -26.52 -19.68
C ARG A 91 0.46 -26.34 -19.05
N PRO A 92 1.51 -26.94 -19.61
CA PRO A 92 2.86 -26.85 -19.04
C PRO A 92 3.27 -25.40 -18.78
N LEU A 93 3.92 -25.14 -17.65
CA LEU A 93 4.42 -23.81 -17.27
C LEU A 93 5.38 -23.23 -18.34
N ALA A 94 6.04 -24.09 -19.11
CA ALA A 94 6.94 -23.69 -20.19
C ALA A 94 6.22 -23.11 -21.42
N GLU A 95 4.93 -23.38 -21.58
CA GLU A 95 4.14 -22.99 -22.76
C GLU A 95 3.29 -21.74 -22.54
N THR A 96 3.28 -21.19 -21.32
CA THR A 96 2.51 -19.99 -20.96
C THR A 96 3.37 -19.04 -20.12
N PRO A 97 3.20 -17.71 -20.24
CA PRO A 97 3.85 -16.75 -19.36
C PRO A 97 3.29 -16.86 -17.92
N SER A 98 3.69 -17.88 -17.17
CA SER A 98 3.05 -18.28 -15.91
C SER A 98 3.84 -17.84 -14.67
N TRP A 99 4.29 -16.58 -14.64
CA TRP A 99 5.11 -16.08 -13.53
C TRP A 99 4.39 -16.17 -12.18
N GLU A 100 3.10 -15.82 -12.13
CA GLU A 100 2.34 -15.83 -10.88
C GLU A 100 2.10 -17.26 -10.39
N ARG A 101 1.79 -18.21 -11.29
CA ARG A 101 1.71 -19.63 -10.93
C ARG A 101 3.05 -20.18 -10.43
N VAL A 102 4.14 -19.84 -11.10
CA VAL A 102 5.50 -20.28 -10.70
C VAL A 102 5.87 -19.69 -9.35
N SER A 103 5.64 -18.40 -9.11
CA SER A 103 5.96 -17.73 -7.85
C SER A 103 5.17 -18.29 -6.68
N MET A 104 3.87 -18.58 -6.88
CA MET A 104 3.02 -19.24 -5.89
C MET A 104 3.46 -20.69 -5.58
N LYS A 105 3.94 -21.45 -6.57
CA LYS A 105 4.49 -22.80 -6.36
C LYS A 105 5.86 -22.78 -5.70
N LEU A 106 6.68 -21.78 -6.02
CA LEU A 106 8.05 -21.67 -5.51
C LEU A 106 8.11 -21.35 -4.01
N SER A 107 7.14 -20.60 -3.48
CA SER A 107 7.13 -20.23 -2.06
C SER A 107 5.75 -20.42 -1.44
N THR A 108 5.67 -21.32 -0.46
CA THR A 108 4.55 -21.41 0.49
C THR A 108 4.61 -20.34 1.58
N VAL A 109 5.76 -19.66 1.72
CA VAL A 109 5.96 -18.58 2.69
C VAL A 109 5.47 -17.27 2.06
N PRO A 110 4.45 -16.61 2.63
CA PRO A 110 3.99 -15.32 2.15
C PRO A 110 5.09 -14.26 2.34
N GLY A 111 5.49 -13.60 1.25
CA GLY A 111 6.08 -12.25 1.32
C GLY A 111 7.46 -12.12 1.94
N VAL A 112 8.49 -12.75 1.34
CA VAL A 112 9.90 -12.37 1.61
C VAL A 112 10.25 -11.02 0.94
N GLY A 113 9.39 -10.52 0.03
CA GLY A 113 9.44 -9.14 -0.44
C GLY A 113 8.95 -8.16 0.62
N GLY A 114 9.54 -6.96 0.68
CA GLY A 114 9.15 -5.92 1.64
C GLY A 114 7.64 -5.63 1.65
N HIS A 115 7.13 -5.13 2.78
CA HIS A 115 5.69 -4.92 2.97
C HIS A 115 5.12 -3.98 1.89
N PRO A 116 4.13 -4.39 1.08
CA PRO A 116 3.74 -3.68 -0.15
C PRO A 116 3.14 -2.29 0.08
N LEU A 117 2.56 -2.08 1.26
CA LEU A 117 2.00 -0.80 1.70
C LEU A 117 2.95 -0.02 2.64
N PHE A 118 4.17 -0.50 2.89
CA PHE A 118 5.12 0.09 3.83
C PHE A 118 4.55 0.34 5.24
N VAL A 119 3.56 -0.45 5.66
CA VAL A 119 2.78 -0.24 6.90
C VAL A 119 3.68 -0.08 8.12
N LEU A 120 4.70 -0.92 8.26
CA LEU A 120 5.65 -0.82 9.37
C LEU A 120 6.38 0.53 9.39
N VAL A 121 6.79 1.04 8.22
CA VAL A 121 7.51 2.32 8.11
C VAL A 121 6.58 3.49 8.48
N PHE A 122 5.35 3.51 7.94
CA PHE A 122 4.36 4.53 8.30
C PHE A 122 3.95 4.46 9.76
N PHE A 123 3.85 3.26 10.34
CA PHE A 123 3.53 3.06 11.74
C PHE A 123 4.64 3.63 12.64
N LEU A 124 5.90 3.29 12.36
CA LEU A 124 7.05 3.84 13.09
C LEU A 124 7.16 5.36 12.92
N ALA A 125 6.95 5.88 11.71
CA ALA A 125 6.89 7.32 11.47
C ALA A 125 5.78 7.99 12.29
N THR A 126 4.61 7.36 12.40
CA THR A 126 3.50 7.86 13.22
C THR A 126 3.84 7.86 14.71
N ILE A 127 4.53 6.83 15.21
CA ILE A 127 5.06 6.80 16.59
C ILE A 127 6.01 7.96 16.81
N VAL A 128 6.99 8.16 15.92
CA VAL A 128 7.91 9.30 16.01
C VAL A 128 7.15 10.63 15.94
N ASN A 129 6.08 10.70 15.14
CA ASN A 129 5.23 11.88 15.04
C ASN A 129 4.44 12.20 16.31
N THR A 130 4.39 11.29 17.29
CA THR A 130 3.82 11.59 18.61
C THR A 130 4.76 12.40 19.51
N LEU A 131 6.05 12.51 19.16
CA LEU A 131 7.04 13.25 19.97
C LEU A 131 6.61 14.69 20.27
N PRO A 132 6.14 15.50 19.30
CA PRO A 132 5.67 16.85 19.61
C PRO A 132 4.50 16.87 20.60
N VAL A 133 3.63 15.86 20.57
CA VAL A 133 2.49 15.73 21.49
C VAL A 133 2.97 15.43 22.91
N LEU A 134 3.95 14.53 23.04
CA LEU A 134 4.54 14.18 24.33
C LEU A 134 5.34 15.34 24.94
N LEU A 135 6.09 16.07 24.12
CA LEU A 135 6.89 17.23 24.53
C LEU A 135 6.04 18.45 24.90
N ALA A 136 4.77 18.50 24.49
CA ALA A 136 3.86 19.57 24.87
C ALA A 136 3.43 19.51 26.35
N GLN A 137 3.74 18.44 27.09
CA GLN A 137 3.43 18.36 28.52
C GLN A 137 4.47 19.11 29.38
N PRO A 138 4.05 19.80 30.46
CA PRO A 138 2.70 19.89 31.04
C PRO A 138 1.86 21.07 30.50
N LEU A 139 2.32 21.73 29.43
CA LEU A 139 1.72 22.97 28.92
C LEU A 139 0.37 22.75 28.21
N ALA A 140 0.17 21.55 27.64
CA ALA A 140 -1.06 21.20 26.95
C ALA A 140 -2.20 20.81 27.90
N THR A 141 -3.37 21.37 27.66
CA THR A 141 -4.62 20.97 28.31
C THR A 141 -5.04 19.54 27.92
N PRO A 142 -5.88 18.84 28.71
CA PRO A 142 -6.39 17.52 28.35
C PRO A 142 -7.12 17.47 26.99
N ILE A 143 -7.82 18.56 26.63
CA ILE A 143 -8.52 18.66 25.35
C ILE A 143 -7.53 18.76 24.19
N GLU A 144 -6.46 19.55 24.33
CA GLU A 144 -5.40 19.64 23.31
C GLU A 144 -4.67 18.31 23.17
N MET A 145 -4.38 17.63 24.28
CA MET A 145 -3.78 16.28 24.25
C MET A 145 -4.68 15.29 23.51
N ALA A 146 -6.00 15.34 23.73
CA ALA A 146 -6.95 14.49 23.00
C ALA A 146 -7.01 14.85 21.50
N ALA A 147 -7.11 16.15 21.18
CA ALA A 147 -7.16 16.65 19.81
C ALA A 147 -5.91 16.26 18.99
N LEU A 148 -4.75 16.18 19.65
CA LEU A 148 -3.51 15.72 19.03
C LEU A 148 -3.38 14.20 19.03
N GLY A 149 -3.65 13.53 20.15
CA GLY A 149 -3.42 12.10 20.31
C GLY A 149 -4.39 11.21 19.52
N VAL A 150 -5.69 11.56 19.50
CA VAL A 150 -6.72 10.75 18.83
C VAL A 150 -6.45 10.55 17.34
N PRO A 151 -6.10 11.58 16.54
CA PRO A 151 -5.75 11.39 15.14
C PRO A 151 -4.58 10.43 14.90
N HIS A 152 -3.56 10.43 15.77
CA HIS A 152 -2.42 9.52 15.64
C HIS A 152 -2.85 8.07 15.85
N VAL A 153 -3.60 7.81 16.92
CA VAL A 153 -4.13 6.48 17.21
C VAL A 153 -5.07 6.02 16.09
N ALA A 154 -5.95 6.90 15.61
CA ALA A 154 -6.84 6.61 14.49
C ALA A 154 -6.07 6.23 13.22
N PHE A 155 -4.99 6.95 12.90
CA PHE A 155 -4.16 6.61 11.75
C PHE A 155 -3.42 5.28 11.93
N MET A 156 -2.89 4.98 13.11
CA MET A 156 -2.29 3.68 13.39
C MET A 156 -3.30 2.54 13.19
N ILE A 157 -4.51 2.68 13.73
CA ILE A 157 -5.61 1.70 13.52
C ILE A 157 -5.94 1.55 12.03
N TRP A 158 -5.98 2.67 11.31
CA TRP A 158 -6.22 2.68 9.87
C TRP A 158 -5.17 1.88 9.09
N LEU A 159 -3.88 2.02 9.43
CA LEU A 159 -2.79 1.24 8.81
C LEU A 159 -3.00 -0.27 8.98
N PHE A 160 -3.40 -0.73 10.18
CA PHE A 160 -3.68 -2.14 10.44
C PHE A 160 -4.92 -2.64 9.69
N ASN A 161 -5.98 -1.83 9.62
CA ASN A 161 -7.18 -2.17 8.87
C ASN A 161 -6.88 -2.29 7.36
N ALA A 162 -6.04 -1.40 6.82
CA ALA A 162 -5.60 -1.46 5.43
C ALA A 162 -4.77 -2.71 5.12
N ASP A 163 -3.85 -3.11 6.01
CA ASP A 163 -3.09 -4.36 5.87
C ASP A 163 -4.01 -5.59 5.88
N ARG A 164 -4.95 -5.63 6.84
CA ARG A 164 -5.91 -6.73 6.95
C ARG A 164 -6.79 -6.83 5.70
N ALA A 165 -7.29 -5.71 5.20
CA ALA A 165 -8.09 -5.65 3.97
C ALA A 165 -7.28 -6.17 2.77
N MET A 166 -6.01 -5.79 2.65
CA MET A 166 -5.12 -6.26 1.58
C MET A 166 -4.93 -7.77 1.59
N ARG A 167 -4.69 -8.37 2.76
CA ARG A 167 -4.55 -9.82 2.89
C ARG A 167 -5.83 -10.58 2.52
N ALA A 168 -6.99 -10.04 2.87
CA ALA A 168 -8.28 -10.67 2.58
C ALA A 168 -8.67 -10.56 1.09
N GLN A 169 -8.35 -9.44 0.45
CA GLN A 169 -8.80 -9.14 -0.91
C GLN A 169 -8.22 -10.07 -1.98
N ARG A 170 -6.96 -10.50 -1.82
CA ARG A 170 -6.25 -11.27 -2.86
C ARG A 170 -7.02 -12.53 -3.28
N ALA A 171 -7.45 -13.36 -2.32
CA ALA A 171 -8.16 -14.61 -2.62
C ALA A 171 -9.54 -14.35 -3.25
N ALA A 172 -10.30 -13.41 -2.70
CA ALA A 172 -11.64 -13.08 -3.16
C ALA A 172 -11.65 -12.55 -4.60
N GLU A 173 -10.73 -11.66 -4.96
CA GLU A 173 -10.69 -11.08 -6.31
C GLU A 173 -10.32 -12.12 -7.38
N LEU A 174 -9.44 -13.07 -7.10
CA LEU A 174 -9.13 -14.12 -8.08
C LEU A 174 -10.30 -15.05 -8.32
N GLU A 175 -11.01 -15.42 -7.26
CA GLU A 175 -12.20 -16.24 -7.42
C GLU A 175 -13.27 -15.52 -8.23
N GLN A 176 -13.43 -14.21 -8.00
CA GLN A 176 -14.32 -13.38 -8.81
C GLN A 176 -13.87 -13.29 -10.28
N PHE A 177 -12.58 -13.14 -10.56
CA PHE A 177 -12.12 -13.14 -11.96
C PHE A 177 -12.29 -14.51 -12.63
N ARG A 178 -12.09 -15.61 -11.89
CA ARG A 178 -12.33 -16.97 -12.39
C ARG A 178 -13.80 -17.22 -12.70
N SER A 179 -14.73 -16.71 -11.89
CA SER A 179 -16.16 -16.84 -12.17
C SER A 179 -16.56 -16.04 -13.40
N LEU A 180 -15.99 -14.83 -13.60
CA LEU A 180 -16.20 -14.02 -14.80
C LEU A 180 -15.62 -14.64 -16.07
N TYR A 181 -14.52 -15.40 -15.97
CA TYR A 181 -13.95 -16.11 -17.12
C TYR A 181 -14.83 -17.29 -17.57
N LYS A 182 -15.48 -17.98 -16.62
CA LYS A 182 -16.33 -19.15 -16.89
C LYS A 182 -17.74 -18.80 -17.38
N ALA A 183 -18.16 -17.55 -17.25
CA ALA A 183 -19.49 -17.06 -17.63
C ALA A 183 -19.54 -16.64 -19.11
#